data_AF-A0A0J9ER65-F1
#
_entry.id   AF-A0A0J9ER65-F1
#
_cell.length_a   1.000
_cell.length_b   1.000
_cell.length_c   1.000
_cell.angle_alpha   90.00
_cell.angle_beta   90.00
_cell.angle_gamma   90.00
#
_symmetry.space_group_name_H-M   'P 1'
#
loop_
_entity.id
_entity.type
_entity.pdbx_description
1 polymer ?
#
loop_
_entity_poly.entity_id
_entity_poly.type
_entity_poly.pdbx_seq_one_letter_code
_entity_poly.pdbx_strand_id
1 'polypeptide(L)'
;RMNHCKSFHEIHFYQKSGNLIFLKIIFTCLVYEINERNHQFQHSVLDVIQVTAESTLITLFNNVKTITHHDCVTLTVRNTQLMMNIVKTLRSEYFKSA
;
A
#
# COMPACT_ATOMS: atom_id res chain seq x y z
N ARG A 1 8.79 23.72 3.42
CA ARG A 1 7.92 24.12 2.28
C ARG A 1 8.11 23.07 1.19
N MET A 2 7.10 22.24 0.91
CA MET A 2 7.23 21.13 -0.06
C MET A 2 7.41 21.70 -1.48
N ASN A 3 8.40 21.21 -2.23
CA ASN A 3 8.60 21.63 -3.61
C ASN A 3 7.66 20.83 -4.52
N HIS A 4 6.50 21.39 -4.82
CA HIS A 4 5.44 20.75 -5.59
C HIS A 4 5.91 20.23 -6.96
N CYS A 5 6.83 20.93 -7.63
CA CYS A 5 7.36 20.52 -8.93
C CYS A 5 8.15 19.19 -8.85
N LYS A 6 8.89 18.98 -7.75
CA LYS A 6 9.62 17.72 -7.54
C LYS A 6 8.66 16.55 -7.29
N SER A 7 7.62 16.74 -6.49
CA SER A 7 6.64 15.70 -6.20
C SER A 7 5.83 15.27 -7.43
N PHE A 8 5.47 16.19 -8.32
CA PHE A 8 4.77 15.82 -9.57
C PHE A 8 5.67 15.01 -10.51
N HIS A 9 6.96 15.33 -10.59
CA HIS A 9 7.92 14.58 -11.38
C HIS A 9 8.09 13.15 -10.87
N GLU A 10 8.25 12.98 -9.55
CA GLU A 10 8.36 11.66 -8.93
C GLU A 10 7.10 10.82 -9.15
N ILE A 11 5.90 11.39 -8.97
CA ILE A 11 4.64 10.69 -9.23
C ILE A 11 4.58 10.19 -10.68
N HIS A 12 4.90 11.06 -11.64
CA HIS A 12 4.88 10.69 -13.06
C HIS A 12 5.90 9.58 -13.37
N PHE A 13 7.10 9.68 -12.80
CA PHE A 13 8.15 8.67 -12.94
C PHE A 13 7.69 7.30 -12.45
N TYR A 14 7.17 7.21 -11.21
CA TYR A 14 6.73 5.94 -10.63
C TYR A 14 5.51 5.35 -11.36
N GLN A 15 4.54 6.19 -11.75
CA GLN A 15 3.38 5.75 -12.54
C GLN A 15 3.76 5.13 -13.89
N LYS A 16 4.79 5.66 -14.55
CA LYS A 16 5.27 5.15 -15.84
C LYS A 16 6.15 3.91 -15.71
N SER A 17 6.85 3.78 -14.59
CA SER A 17 7.90 2.77 -14.43
C SER A 17 7.38 1.33 -14.29
N GLY A 18 6.17 1.13 -13.75
CA GLY A 18 5.62 -0.21 -13.48
C GLY A 18 6.45 -1.07 -12.52
N ASN A 19 7.52 -0.51 -11.95
CA ASN A 19 8.46 -1.21 -11.08
C ASN A 19 7.91 -1.29 -9.66
N LEU A 20 8.31 -2.35 -8.96
CA LEU A 20 8.10 -2.45 -7.52
C LEU A 20 8.89 -1.36 -6.82
N ILE A 21 8.23 -0.69 -5.88
CA ILE A 21 8.73 0.42 -5.09
C ILE A 21 9.59 -0.10 -3.93
N PHE A 22 9.22 -1.23 -3.30
CA PHE A 22 10.01 -1.77 -2.20
C PHE A 22 11.20 -2.60 -2.69
N LEU A 23 12.32 -2.48 -1.98
CA LEU A 23 13.46 -3.36 -2.16
C LEU A 23 13.10 -4.78 -1.70
N LYS A 24 13.30 -5.77 -2.57
CA LYS A 24 12.95 -7.19 -2.31
C LYS A 24 13.50 -7.74 -1.00
N ILE A 25 14.74 -7.39 -0.66
CA ILE A 25 15.40 -7.84 0.58
C ILE A 25 14.65 -7.32 1.80
N ILE A 26 14.32 -6.03 1.83
CA ILE A 26 13.62 -5.40 2.95
C ILE A 26 12.21 -6.00 3.07
N PHE A 27 11.50 -6.17 1.95
CA PHE A 27 10.18 -6.75 1.95
C PHE A 27 10.18 -8.21 2.45
N THR A 28 11.18 -8.99 2.06
CA THR A 28 11.35 -10.37 2.52
C THR A 28 11.63 -10.43 4.02
N CYS A 29 12.48 -9.54 4.56
CA CYS A 29 12.69 -9.42 6.01
C CYS A 29 11.40 -9.06 6.75
N LEU A 30 10.56 -8.19 6.18
CA LEU A 30 9.26 -7.84 6.76
C LEU A 30 8.29 -9.03 6.78
N VAL A 31 8.16 -9.77 5.68
CA VAL A 31 7.32 -10.98 5.62
C VAL A 31 7.79 -12.01 6.64
N TYR A 32 9.11 -12.16 6.78
CA TYR A 32 9.73 -13.03 7.77
C TYR A 32 9.36 -12.65 9.21
N GLU A 33 9.44 -11.37 9.54
CA GLU A 33 9.10 -10.85 10.87
C GLU A 33 7.61 -11.06 11.19
N ILE A 34 6.73 -10.78 10.22
CA ILE A 34 5.28 -10.97 10.35
C ILE A 34 4.92 -12.45 10.49
N ASN A 35 5.59 -13.34 9.75
CA ASN A 35 5.33 -14.78 9.79
C ASN A 35 6.01 -15.48 10.99
N GLU A 36 6.31 -14.75 12.07
CA GLU A 36 6.97 -15.27 13.27
C GLU A 36 8.26 -16.04 12.98
N ARG A 37 9.03 -15.60 11.98
CA ARG A 37 10.23 -16.29 11.50
C ARG A 37 9.94 -17.70 10.99
N ASN A 38 8.80 -17.95 10.37
CA ASN A 38 8.58 -19.17 9.61
C ASN A 38 9.06 -18.97 8.15
N HIS A 39 10.10 -19.72 7.75
CA HIS A 39 10.90 -19.46 6.55
C HIS A 39 10.39 -20.20 5.30
N GLN A 40 9.21 -20.83 5.37
CA GLN A 40 8.78 -21.83 4.38
C GLN A 40 8.24 -21.25 3.06
N PHE A 41 8.49 -19.98 2.74
CA PHE A 41 8.04 -19.40 1.48
C PHE A 41 9.04 -19.65 0.35
N GLN A 42 8.54 -20.12 -0.79
CA GLN A 42 9.29 -20.13 -2.04
C GLN A 42 9.53 -18.68 -2.50
N HIS A 43 10.63 -18.44 -3.19
CA HIS A 43 10.95 -17.11 -3.74
C HIS A 43 9.84 -16.56 -4.65
N SER A 44 9.24 -17.42 -5.49
CA SER A 44 8.10 -17.05 -6.35
C SER A 44 6.88 -16.59 -5.56
N VAL A 45 6.64 -17.18 -4.39
CA VAL A 45 5.55 -16.79 -3.49
C VAL A 45 5.83 -15.41 -2.88
N LEU A 46 7.07 -15.14 -2.47
CA LEU A 46 7.47 -13.83 -1.95
C LEU A 46 7.32 -12.71 -3.00
N ASP A 47 7.68 -12.98 -4.25
CA ASP A 47 7.49 -12.03 -5.37
C ASP A 47 6.00 -11.72 -5.57
N VAL A 48 5.13 -12.72 -5.58
CA VAL A 48 3.68 -12.54 -5.71
C VAL A 48 3.11 -11.74 -4.54
N ILE A 49 3.50 -12.07 -3.31
CA ILE A 49 3.07 -11.33 -2.11
C ILE A 49 3.50 -9.86 -2.21
N GLN A 50 4.71 -9.58 -2.68
CA GLN A 50 5.18 -8.20 -2.85
C GLN A 50 4.36 -7.44 -3.90
N VAL A 51 4.14 -8.03 -5.09
CA VAL A 51 3.31 -7.43 -6.15
C VAL A 51 1.90 -7.13 -5.63
N THR A 52 1.28 -8.08 -4.93
CA THR A 52 -0.07 -7.91 -4.37
C THR A 52 -0.10 -6.83 -3.29
N ALA A 53 0.87 -6.81 -2.38
CA ALA A 53 0.92 -5.82 -1.31
C ALA A 53 1.10 -4.40 -1.84
N GLU A 54 2.02 -4.19 -2.77
CA GLU A 54 2.26 -2.87 -3.37
C GLU A 54 1.07 -2.38 -4.20
N SER A 55 0.46 -3.26 -4.99
CA SER A 55 -0.77 -2.93 -5.75
C SER A 55 -1.94 -2.54 -4.82
N THR A 56 -2.08 -3.24 -3.70
CA THR A 56 -3.09 -2.93 -2.67
C THR A 56 -2.83 -1.57 -2.04
N LEU A 57 -1.57 -1.26 -1.70
CA LEU A 57 -1.20 0.04 -1.13
C LEU A 57 -1.41 1.18 -2.13
N ILE A 58 -1.01 1.01 -3.40
CA ILE A 58 -1.24 2.01 -4.45
C ILE A 58 -2.74 2.31 -4.59
N THR A 59 -3.57 1.26 -4.60
CA THR A 59 -5.03 1.39 -4.67
C THR A 59 -5.57 2.13 -3.44
N LEU A 60 -5.10 1.77 -2.25
CA LEU A 60 -5.49 2.44 -1.00
C LEU A 60 -5.14 3.93 -1.02
N PHE A 61 -3.92 4.29 -1.41
CA PHE A 61 -3.49 5.69 -1.49
C PHE A 61 -4.27 6.49 -2.52
N ASN A 62 -4.61 5.90 -3.67
CA ASN A 62 -5.49 6.54 -4.67
C ASN A 62 -6.89 6.81 -4.08
N ASN A 63 -7.47 5.85 -3.36
CA ASN A 63 -8.78 6.02 -2.71
C ASN A 63 -8.74 7.06 -1.58
N VAL A 64 -7.66 7.13 -0.80
CA VAL A 64 -7.53 8.22 0.19
C VAL A 64 -7.42 9.58 -0.50
N LYS A 65 -6.68 9.65 -1.62
CA LYS A 65 -6.55 10.89 -2.40
C LYS A 65 -7.91 11.38 -2.92
N THR A 66 -8.78 10.50 -3.40
CA THR A 66 -10.14 10.88 -3.85
C THR A 66 -11.00 11.39 -2.69
N ILE A 67 -10.88 10.83 -1.49
CA ILE A 67 -11.57 11.35 -0.29
C ILE A 67 -11.06 12.75 0.09
N THR A 68 -9.75 13.00 -0.04
CA THR A 68 -9.16 14.32 0.25
C THR A 68 -9.42 15.40 -0.80
N HIS A 69 -10.14 15.08 -1.89
CA HIS A 69 -10.46 16.04 -2.95
C HIS A 69 -11.29 17.24 -2.44
N HIS A 70 -11.87 17.13 -1.25
CA HIS A 70 -12.67 18.21 -0.67
C HIS A 70 -11.89 19.20 0.23
N ASP A 71 -10.63 18.92 0.65
CA ASP A 71 -9.90 19.76 1.62
C ASP A 71 -8.35 19.73 1.50
N CYS A 72 -7.81 19.83 0.27
CA CYS A 72 -6.38 20.11 0.01
C CYS A 72 -5.33 19.06 0.45
N VAL A 73 -4.87 18.29 -0.56
CA VAL A 73 -3.46 17.90 -0.86
C VAL A 73 -2.66 17.06 0.15
N THR A 74 -3.02 16.97 1.44
CA THR A 74 -2.23 16.24 2.43
C THR A 74 -2.94 14.98 2.92
N LEU A 75 -2.34 13.82 2.63
CA LEU A 75 -2.70 12.53 3.19
C LEU A 75 -2.39 12.55 4.70
N THR A 76 -3.42 12.54 5.55
CA THR A 76 -3.23 12.51 7.01
C THR A 76 -3.42 11.10 7.55
N VAL A 77 -2.77 10.80 8.68
CA VAL A 77 -2.92 9.53 9.43
C VAL A 77 -4.40 9.22 9.71
N ARG A 78 -5.21 10.25 9.98
CA ARG A 78 -6.65 10.13 10.22
C ARG A 78 -7.39 9.56 9.00
N ASN A 79 -7.04 9.96 7.79
CA ASN A 79 -7.68 9.48 6.57
C ASN A 79 -7.34 8.00 6.31
N THR A 80 -6.07 7.61 6.55
CA THR A 80 -5.64 6.21 6.48
C THR A 80 -6.37 5.33 7.51
N GLN A 81 -6.50 5.82 8.75
CA GLN A 81 -7.24 5.10 9.80
C GLN A 81 -8.72 4.92 9.45
N LEU A 82 -9.37 5.95 8.90
CA LEU A 82 -10.75 5.87 8.45
C LEU A 82 -10.94 4.80 7.37
N MET A 83 -10.07 4.78 6.36
CA MET A 83 -10.12 3.77 5.31
C MET A 83 -9.88 2.35 5.83
N MET A 84 -8.91 2.16 6.72
CA MET A 84 -8.68 0.86 7.36
C MET A 84 -9.90 0.38 8.15
N ASN A 85 -10.59 1.28 8.86
CA ASN A 85 -11.82 0.94 9.58
C ASN A 85 -12.95 0.55 8.63
N ILE A 86 -13.16 1.28 7.53
CA ILE A 86 -14.15 0.92 6.50
C ILE A 86 -13.85 -0.47 5.92
N VAL A 87 -12.59 -0.72 5.52
CA VAL A 87 -12.18 -2.03 4.98
C VAL A 87 -12.37 -3.14 6.02
N LYS A 88 -12.02 -2.89 7.28
CA LYS A 88 -12.19 -3.85 8.38
C LYS A 88 -13.67 -4.18 8.60
N THR A 89 -14.54 -3.17 8.62
CA THR A 89 -16.00 -3.33 8.74
C THR A 89 -16.58 -4.08 7.54
N LEU A 90 -16.20 -3.70 6.31
CA LEU A 90 -16.65 -4.42 5.12
C LEU A 90 -16.22 -5.89 5.17
N ARG A 91 -14.97 -6.17 5.57
CA ARG A 91 -14.47 -7.54 5.76
C ARG A 91 -15.24 -8.29 6.84
N SER A 92 -15.56 -7.65 7.97
CA SER A 92 -16.26 -8.30 9.07
C SER A 92 -17.76 -8.47 8.84
N GLU A 93 -18.40 -7.62 8.05
CA GLU A 93 -19.84 -7.68 7.81
C GLU A 93 -20.19 -8.49 6.57
N TYR A 94 -19.37 -8.42 5.51
CA TYR A 94 -19.70 -9.00 4.21
C TYR A 94 -18.84 -10.21 3.82
N PHE A 95 -17.69 -10.41 4.45
CA PHE A 95 -16.74 -11.48 4.10
C PHE A 95 -16.46 -12.46 5.25
N LYS A 96 -17.27 -12.48 6.32
CA LYS A 96 -17.15 -13.45 7.42
C LYS A 96 -17.56 -14.88 7.05
N SER A 97 -18.14 -15.10 5.87
CA SER A 97 -18.76 -16.36 5.44
C SER A 97 -18.05 -17.06 4.26
N ALA A 98 -16.80 -16.72 3.98
CA ALA A 98 -15.97 -17.42 2.99
C ALA A 98 -14.94 -18.35 3.65
#